data_AF-A0A7C8EU75-F1
#
_entry.id   AF-A0A7C8EU75-F1
#
_cell.length_a   1.000
_cell.length_b   1.000
_cell.length_c   1.000
_cell.angle_alpha   90.00
_cell.angle_beta   90.00
_cell.angle_gamma   90.00
#
_symmetry.space_group_name_H-M   'P 1'
#
loop_
_entity.id
_entity.type
_entity.pdbx_description
1 polymer ?
#
loop_
_entity_poly.entity_id
_entity_poly.type
_entity_poly.pdbx_seq_one_letter_code
_entity_poly.pdbx_strand_id
1 'polypeptide(L)'
;MRQDPAPQMDLLWILDYTKWLEDEEQIVAEMFLTDMERWFTQCQVEVTPLMVLCVEEILINLTVARRIEATFAENPSLLAPAKNGAAPTVIPAVDAAAKARERARKAMKELEEFCKKAGTPLDKGVAAAVQPLLKKGQGVLQDAIAFEAKRQNRKKTPAKPKGADSN
;
A
#
# COMPACT_ATOMS: atom_id res chain seq x y z
N MET A 1 -20.18 30.35 2.66
CA MET A 1 -19.72 29.17 3.41
C MET A 1 -18.21 29.12 3.26
N ARG A 2 -17.45 29.33 4.34
CA ARG A 2 -16.00 29.10 4.33
C ARG A 2 -15.82 27.58 4.36
N GLN A 3 -15.22 27.00 3.33
CA GLN A 3 -14.71 25.64 3.42
C GLN A 3 -13.50 25.70 4.36
N ASP A 4 -13.60 25.04 5.50
CA ASP A 4 -12.42 24.82 6.33
C ASP A 4 -11.42 23.99 5.52
N PRO A 5 -10.11 24.31 5.56
CA PRO A 5 -9.11 23.53 4.87
C PRO A 5 -9.18 22.08 5.37
N ALA A 6 -9.19 21.14 4.43
CA ALA A 6 -9.13 19.72 4.76
C ALA A 6 -7.95 19.46 5.71
N PRO A 7 -8.10 18.58 6.72
CA PRO A 7 -7.01 18.28 7.65
C PRO A 7 -5.80 17.82 6.86
N GLN A 8 -4.72 18.59 6.96
CA GLN A 8 -3.44 18.29 6.33
C GLN A 8 -2.95 16.97 6.95
N MET A 9 -2.91 15.90 6.17
CA MET A 9 -2.35 14.63 6.62
C MET A 9 -0.83 14.80 6.71
N ASP A 10 -0.35 14.96 7.94
CA ASP A 10 1.06 14.99 8.25
C ASP A 10 1.64 13.56 8.12
N LEU A 11 2.59 13.40 7.21
CA LEU A 11 3.25 12.12 6.91
C LEU A 11 3.98 11.56 8.14
N LEU A 12 4.34 12.41 9.10
CA LEU A 12 5.06 12.02 10.31
C LEU A 12 4.18 11.23 11.30
N TRP A 13 2.86 11.40 11.27
CA TRP A 13 1.96 10.75 12.26
C TRP A 13 1.50 9.34 11.87
N ILE A 14 1.68 8.96 10.60
CA ILE A 14 1.10 7.72 10.07
C ILE A 14 1.99 6.52 10.37
N LEU A 15 3.27 6.78 10.62
CA LEU A 15 4.30 5.76 10.59
C LEU A 15 5.09 5.75 11.90
N ASP A 16 4.85 4.73 12.74
CA ASP A 16 5.60 4.53 13.99
C ASP A 16 6.98 3.89 13.74
N TYR A 17 7.78 4.50 12.85
CA TYR A 17 9.11 3.98 12.47
C TYR A 17 10.19 4.10 13.53
N THR A 18 9.90 4.84 14.59
CA THR A 18 10.80 5.06 15.74
C THR A 18 11.19 3.77 16.46
N LYS A 19 10.39 2.70 16.32
CA LYS A 19 10.65 1.43 17.03
C LYS A 19 11.65 0.50 16.36
N TRP A 20 11.93 0.69 15.08
CA TRP A 20 12.76 -0.24 14.30
C TRP A 20 13.95 0.41 13.59
N LEU A 21 14.06 1.74 13.63
CA LEU A 21 15.19 2.50 13.09
C LEU A 21 16.17 2.85 14.21
N GLU A 22 17.46 2.79 13.90
CA GLU A 22 18.51 3.35 14.74
C GLU A 22 18.45 4.89 14.71
N ASP A 23 18.98 5.58 15.71
CA ASP A 23 18.88 7.04 15.84
C ASP A 23 19.32 7.80 14.59
N GLU A 24 20.42 7.36 13.96
CA GLU A 24 20.91 7.97 12.70
C GLU A 24 19.95 7.73 11.53
N GLU A 25 19.31 6.56 11.48
CA GLU A 25 18.34 6.23 10.45
C GLU A 25 17.01 6.97 10.65
N GLN A 26 16.63 7.25 11.90
CA GLN A 26 15.47 8.08 12.23
C GLN A 26 15.66 9.49 11.68
N ILE A 27 16.83 10.10 11.89
CA ILE A 27 17.15 11.43 11.35
C ILE A 27 17.02 11.43 9.82
N VAL A 28 17.59 10.41 9.15
CA VAL A 28 17.51 10.30 7.68
C VAL A 28 16.06 10.08 7.22
N ALA A 29 15.27 9.28 7.94
CA ALA A 29 13.87 9.03 7.64
C ALA A 29 13.03 10.31 7.78
N GLU A 30 13.20 11.06 8.87
CA GLU A 30 12.52 12.33 9.10
C GLU A 30 12.86 13.36 8.01
N MET A 31 14.14 13.49 7.65
CA MET A 31 14.57 14.35 6.55
C MET A 31 13.92 13.95 5.22
N PHE A 32 13.93 12.65 4.91
CA PHE A 32 13.31 12.13 3.69
C PHE A 32 11.82 12.43 3.63
N LEU A 33 11.08 12.16 4.71
CA LEU A 33 9.64 12.40 4.76
C LEU A 33 9.30 13.89 4.69
N THR A 34 10.06 14.73 5.37
CA THR A 34 9.94 16.19 5.31
C THR A 34 10.14 16.70 3.87
N ASP A 35 11.15 16.18 3.17
CA ASP A 35 11.41 16.58 1.78
C ASP A 35 10.32 16.08 0.83
N MET A 36 9.75 14.88 1.06
CA MET A 36 8.62 14.36 0.27
C MET A 36 7.36 15.21 0.49
N GLU A 37 7.06 15.60 1.73
CA GLU A 37 5.94 16.48 2.05
C GLU A 37 6.10 17.86 1.39
N ARG A 38 7.30 18.45 1.50
CA ARG A 38 7.64 19.71 0.84
C ARG A 38 7.46 19.60 -0.66
N TRP A 39 7.91 18.50 -1.26
CA TRP A 39 7.79 18.27 -2.70
C TRP A 39 6.33 18.15 -3.14
N PHE A 40 5.49 17.36 -2.45
CA PHE A 40 4.06 17.28 -2.76
C PHE A 40 3.36 18.63 -2.64
N THR A 41 3.71 19.41 -1.61
CA THR A 41 3.19 20.76 -1.40
C THR A 41 3.57 21.70 -2.56
N GLN A 42 4.84 21.69 -2.97
CA GLN A 42 5.33 22.51 -4.09
C GLN A 42 4.66 22.12 -5.42
N CYS A 43 4.42 20.84 -5.62
CA CYS A 43 3.73 20.32 -6.81
C CYS A 43 2.20 20.41 -6.73
N GLN A 44 1.64 20.92 -5.62
CA GLN A 44 0.20 21.02 -5.39
C GLN A 44 -0.54 19.68 -5.57
N VAL A 45 0.11 18.58 -5.19
CA VAL A 45 -0.47 17.24 -5.27
C VAL A 45 -1.20 16.95 -3.97
N GLU A 46 -2.47 16.58 -4.05
CA GLU A 46 -3.22 16.09 -2.88
C GLU A 46 -2.60 14.76 -2.42
N VAL A 47 -2.13 14.74 -1.16
CA VAL A 47 -1.56 13.53 -0.57
C VAL A 47 -2.67 12.54 -0.28
N THR A 48 -2.65 11.41 -0.99
CA THR A 48 -3.60 10.31 -0.78
C THR A 48 -2.98 9.20 0.07
N PRO A 49 -3.77 8.37 0.76
CA PRO A 49 -3.24 7.25 1.54
C PRO A 49 -2.35 6.28 0.73
N LEU A 50 -2.66 6.06 -0.56
CA LEU A 50 -1.82 5.22 -1.43
C LEU A 50 -0.45 5.84 -1.68
N MET A 51 -0.37 7.16 -1.84
CA MET A 51 0.91 7.84 -1.98
C MET A 51 1.73 7.73 -0.70
N VAL A 52 1.11 7.85 0.47
CA VAL A 52 1.80 7.65 1.77
C VAL A 52 2.42 6.26 1.84
N LEU A 53 1.67 5.22 1.48
CA LEU A 53 2.18 3.84 1.47
C LEU A 53 3.35 3.66 0.49
N CYS A 54 3.32 4.30 -0.69
CA CYS A 54 4.45 4.25 -1.61
C CYS A 54 5.69 4.95 -1.03
N VAL A 55 5.52 6.11 -0.38
CA VAL A 55 6.64 6.81 0.28
C VAL A 55 7.25 5.95 1.37
N GLU A 56 6.41 5.30 2.19
CA GLU A 56 6.84 4.35 3.21
C GLU A 56 7.63 3.18 2.60
N GLU A 57 7.09 2.56 1.55
CA GLU A 57 7.74 1.43 0.89
C GLU A 57 9.10 1.81 0.30
N ILE A 58 9.24 3.02 -0.26
CA ILE A 58 10.52 3.56 -0.72
C ILE A 58 11.50 3.66 0.44
N LEU A 59 11.09 4.30 1.55
CA LEU A 59 11.93 4.50 2.72
C LEU A 59 12.42 3.16 3.32
N ILE A 60 11.51 2.20 3.50
CA ILE A 60 11.84 0.88 4.06
C ILE A 60 12.84 0.16 3.15
N ASN A 61 12.57 0.08 1.85
CA ASN A 61 13.45 -0.66 0.93
C ASN A 61 14.83 0.01 0.78
N LEU A 62 14.90 1.35 0.82
CA LEU A 62 16.19 2.05 0.84
C LEU A 62 16.96 1.79 2.14
N THR A 63 16.28 1.79 3.28
CA THR A 63 16.90 1.50 4.59
C THR A 63 17.45 0.08 4.63
N VAL A 64 16.67 -0.91 4.19
CA VAL A 64 17.11 -2.31 4.10
C VAL A 64 18.33 -2.45 3.19
N ALA A 65 18.32 -1.82 2.01
CA ALA A 65 19.48 -1.85 1.12
C ALA A 65 20.73 -1.26 1.78
N ARG A 66 20.59 -0.10 2.46
CA ARG A 66 21.71 0.56 3.14
C ARG A 66 22.27 -0.26 4.29
N ARG A 67 21.44 -0.91 5.11
CA ARG A 67 21.91 -1.80 6.20
C ARG A 67 22.72 -2.97 5.67
N ILE A 68 22.25 -3.62 4.60
CA ILE A 68 22.97 -4.73 3.97
C ILE A 68 24.31 -4.23 3.39
N GLU A 69 24.32 -3.07 2.74
CA GLU A 69 25.53 -2.46 2.19
C GLU A 69 26.54 -2.04 3.25
N ALA A 70 26.08 -1.46 4.37
CA ALA A 70 26.91 -1.09 5.51
C ALA A 70 27.60 -2.32 6.12
N THR A 71 26.87 -3.44 6.25
CA THR A 71 27.43 -4.72 6.72
C THR A 71 28.63 -5.15 5.87
N PHE A 72 28.58 -4.95 4.55
CA PHE A 72 29.70 -5.26 3.64
C PHE A 72 30.84 -4.24 3.72
N ALA A 73 30.52 -2.96 3.92
CA ALA A 73 31.52 -1.92 4.07
C ALA A 73 32.38 -2.13 5.34
N GLU A 74 31.74 -2.54 6.44
CA GLU A 74 32.39 -2.86 7.71
C GLU A 74 33.14 -4.19 7.67
N ASN A 75 32.66 -5.15 6.87
CA ASN A 75 33.26 -6.48 6.75
C ASN A 75 33.60 -6.82 5.29
N PRO A 76 34.65 -6.19 4.69
CA PRO A 76 35.02 -6.44 3.30
C PRO A 76 35.42 -7.89 3.01
N SER A 77 35.82 -8.64 4.05
CA SER A 77 36.09 -10.08 3.97
C SER A 77 34.86 -10.91 3.57
N LEU A 78 33.65 -10.40 3.82
CA LEU A 78 32.40 -11.00 3.36
C LEU A 78 32.22 -10.88 1.85
N LEU A 79 33.01 -10.07 1.14
CA LEU A 79 32.98 -9.98 -0.32
C LEU A 79 34.08 -10.81 -0.99
N ALA A 80 35.01 -11.38 -0.21
CA ALA A 80 36.12 -12.13 -0.75
C ALA A 80 35.65 -13.48 -1.34
N PRO A 81 36.13 -13.87 -2.54
CA PRO A 81 35.84 -15.18 -3.09
C PRO A 81 36.39 -16.26 -2.15
N ALA A 82 35.59 -17.31 -1.91
CA ALA A 82 35.99 -18.39 -1.03
C ALA A 82 37.27 -19.05 -1.56
N LYS A 83 38.32 -19.06 -0.74
CA LYS A 83 39.67 -19.53 -1.15
C LYS A 83 39.74 -21.04 -1.47
N ASN A 84 38.68 -21.81 -1.25
CA ASN A 84 38.70 -23.29 -1.29
C ASN A 84 37.62 -23.94 -2.18
N GLY A 85 37.16 -23.28 -3.25
CA GLY A 85 36.22 -23.89 -4.21
C GLY A 85 34.77 -24.06 -3.71
N ALA A 86 34.44 -23.52 -2.53
CA ALA A 86 33.05 -23.35 -2.10
C ALA A 86 32.40 -22.19 -2.86
N ALA A 87 31.11 -22.31 -3.20
CA ALA A 87 30.37 -21.20 -3.79
C ALA A 87 30.37 -20.00 -2.82
N PRO A 88 30.59 -18.76 -3.29
CA PRO A 88 30.64 -17.60 -2.40
C PRO A 88 29.30 -17.38 -1.69
N THR A 89 29.30 -17.34 -0.36
CA THR A 89 28.14 -17.03 0.51
C THR A 89 27.67 -15.56 0.38
N VAL A 90 28.41 -14.77 -0.40
CA VAL A 90 28.25 -13.34 -0.65
C VAL A 90 27.09 -13.02 -1.59
N ILE A 91 26.85 -13.92 -2.56
CA ILE A 91 25.90 -13.71 -3.66
C ILE A 91 24.47 -13.46 -3.13
N PRO A 92 23.95 -14.22 -2.15
CA PRO A 92 22.57 -14.02 -1.67
C PRO A 92 22.32 -12.67 -1.01
N ALA A 93 23.29 -12.12 -0.29
CA ALA A 93 23.12 -10.84 0.41
C ALA A 93 23.29 -9.65 -0.55
N VAL A 94 24.20 -9.73 -1.52
CA VAL A 94 24.29 -8.76 -2.62
C VAL A 94 23.00 -8.77 -3.45
N ASP A 95 22.47 -9.96 -3.75
CA ASP A 95 21.18 -10.12 -4.42
C ASP A 95 20.02 -9.52 -3.60
N ALA A 96 20.06 -9.65 -2.26
CA ALA A 96 19.05 -9.08 -1.38
C ALA A 96 19.09 -7.54 -1.42
N ALA A 97 20.27 -6.92 -1.37
CA ALA A 97 20.42 -5.48 -1.52
C ALA A 97 19.94 -5.01 -2.91
N ALA A 98 20.32 -5.71 -3.98
CA ALA A 98 19.87 -5.41 -5.33
C ALA A 98 18.33 -5.51 -5.47
N LYS A 99 17.71 -6.53 -4.88
CA LYS A 99 16.25 -6.70 -4.84
C LYS A 99 15.56 -5.60 -4.05
N ALA A 100 16.11 -5.18 -2.91
CA ALA A 100 15.57 -4.07 -2.14
C ALA A 100 15.62 -2.76 -2.95
N ARG A 101 16.75 -2.46 -3.62
CA ARG A 101 16.85 -1.30 -4.53
C ARG A 101 15.87 -1.37 -5.70
N GLU A 102 15.66 -2.56 -6.27
CA GLU A 102 14.68 -2.77 -7.33
C GLU A 102 13.25 -2.48 -6.85
N ARG A 103 12.88 -2.92 -5.64
CA ARG A 103 11.57 -2.62 -5.05
C ARG A 103 11.40 -1.13 -4.78
N ALA A 104 12.41 -0.46 -4.23
CA ALA A 104 12.40 0.99 -4.06
C ALA A 104 12.17 1.72 -5.40
N ARG A 105 12.84 1.30 -6.48
CA ARG A 105 12.65 1.88 -7.82
C ARG A 105 11.25 1.67 -8.37
N LYS A 106 10.64 0.51 -8.11
CA LYS A 106 9.23 0.24 -8.49
C LYS A 106 8.26 1.12 -7.71
N ALA A 107 8.42 1.22 -6.39
CA ALA A 107 7.58 2.09 -5.56
C ALA A 107 7.72 3.57 -5.96
N MET A 108 8.92 4.04 -6.30
CA MET A 108 9.13 5.39 -6.88
C MET A 108 8.37 5.58 -8.19
N LYS A 109 8.40 4.59 -9.09
CA LYS A 109 7.66 4.64 -10.35
C LYS A 109 6.14 4.66 -10.13
N GLU A 110 5.64 3.86 -9.20
CA GLU A 110 4.22 3.87 -8.83
C GLU A 110 3.81 5.22 -8.23
N LEU A 111 4.65 5.80 -7.38
CA LEU A 111 4.44 7.14 -6.85
C LEU A 111 4.40 8.21 -7.96
N GLU A 112 5.31 8.13 -8.92
CA GLU A 112 5.31 9.00 -10.10
C GLU A 112 4.00 8.86 -10.91
N GLU A 113 3.51 7.63 -11.10
CA GLU A 113 2.23 7.38 -11.75
C GLU A 113 1.04 7.96 -10.95
N PHE A 114 1.07 7.87 -9.62
CA PHE A 114 0.07 8.52 -8.77
C PHE A 114 0.11 10.03 -8.92
N CYS A 115 1.30 10.64 -8.89
CA CYS A 115 1.47 12.07 -9.07
C CYS A 115 0.97 12.53 -10.45
N LYS A 116 1.27 11.77 -11.52
CA LYS A 116 0.76 12.07 -12.88
C LYS A 116 -0.77 12.01 -12.96
N LYS A 117 -1.40 11.06 -12.27
CA LYS A 117 -2.86 10.93 -12.22
C LYS A 117 -3.49 12.04 -11.36
N ALA A 118 -2.88 12.35 -10.23
CA ALA A 118 -3.33 13.39 -9.30
C ALA A 118 -3.11 14.82 -9.84
N GLY A 119 -2.11 15.04 -10.70
CA GLY A 119 -1.85 16.31 -11.38
C GLY A 119 -2.82 16.63 -12.53
N THR A 120 -3.80 15.77 -12.81
CA THR A 120 -4.96 16.14 -13.65
C THR A 120 -5.92 16.97 -12.77
N PRO A 121 -6.47 18.11 -13.24
CA PRO A 121 -7.22 19.03 -12.39
C PRO A 121 -8.28 18.30 -11.56
N LEU A 122 -8.13 18.44 -10.26
CA LEU A 122 -9.00 17.99 -9.17
C LEU A 122 -10.40 18.64 -9.27
N ASP A 123 -11.17 18.22 -10.27
CA ASP A 123 -12.63 18.48 -10.31
C ASP A 123 -13.43 17.23 -9.88
N LYS A 124 -12.72 16.19 -9.44
CA LYS A 124 -13.28 14.88 -9.08
C LYS A 124 -12.53 14.30 -7.88
N GLY A 125 -12.79 14.87 -6.70
CA GLY A 125 -12.31 14.32 -5.43
C GLY A 125 -12.71 12.86 -5.24
N VAL A 126 -12.14 12.18 -4.24
CA VAL A 126 -12.33 10.75 -3.92
C VAL A 126 -13.78 10.25 -4.10
N ALA A 127 -14.78 11.08 -3.80
CA ALA A 127 -16.20 10.80 -4.06
C ALA A 127 -16.51 10.39 -5.51
N ALA A 128 -15.88 11.01 -6.52
CA ALA A 128 -16.05 10.71 -7.94
C ALA A 128 -15.29 9.45 -8.38
N ALA A 129 -14.18 9.11 -7.73
CA ALA A 129 -13.45 7.86 -7.97
C ALA A 129 -14.15 6.64 -7.35
N VAL A 130 -14.85 6.85 -6.22
CA VAL A 130 -15.61 5.81 -5.50
C VAL A 130 -17.04 5.69 -6.04
N GLN A 131 -17.56 6.70 -6.76
CA GLN A 131 -18.90 6.70 -7.35
C GLN A 131 -19.20 5.49 -8.27
N PRO A 132 -18.29 5.05 -9.17
CA PRO A 132 -18.53 3.88 -10.01
C PRO A 132 -18.60 2.58 -9.19
N LEU A 133 -17.83 2.49 -8.10
CA LEU A 133 -17.85 1.35 -7.18
C LEU A 133 -19.15 1.33 -6.37
N LEU A 134 -19.60 2.48 -5.88
CA LEU A 134 -20.89 2.63 -5.19
C LEU A 134 -22.08 2.36 -6.12
N LYS A 135 -22.01 2.79 -7.39
CA LYS A 135 -23.03 2.46 -8.41
C LYS A 135 -23.07 0.97 -8.73
N LYS A 136 -21.92 0.28 -8.73
CA LYS A 136 -21.87 -1.19 -8.91
C LYS A 136 -22.35 -1.95 -7.67
N GLY A 137 -22.18 -1.37 -6.48
CA GLY A 137 -22.68 -1.93 -5.21
C GLY A 137 -24.17 -1.63 -4.94
N GLN A 138 -24.73 -0.58 -5.53
CA GLN A 138 -26.17 -0.30 -5.51
C GLN A 138 -26.93 -1.42 -6.21
N GLY A 139 -27.79 -2.12 -5.47
CA GLY A 139 -28.54 -3.29 -5.96
C GLY A 139 -28.06 -4.60 -5.33
N VAL A 140 -26.74 -4.77 -5.10
CA VAL A 140 -26.22 -6.03 -4.54
C VAL A 140 -26.76 -6.30 -3.14
N LEU A 141 -26.86 -5.25 -2.31
CA LEU A 141 -27.39 -5.39 -0.96
C LEU A 141 -28.92 -5.62 -0.98
N GLN A 142 -29.65 -4.93 -1.86
CA GLN A 142 -31.09 -5.14 -2.03
C GLN A 142 -31.40 -6.54 -2.58
N ASP A 143 -30.60 -7.05 -3.50
CA ASP A 143 -30.72 -8.38 -4.08
C ASP A 143 -30.41 -9.47 -3.05
N ALA A 144 -29.39 -9.26 -2.21
CA ALA A 144 -29.06 -10.16 -1.11
C ALA A 144 -30.23 -10.24 -0.09
N ILE A 145 -30.79 -9.10 0.29
CA ILE A 145 -31.95 -9.04 1.21
C ILE A 145 -33.18 -9.71 0.56
N ALA A 146 -33.46 -9.45 -0.71
CA ALA A 146 -34.59 -10.05 -1.42
C ALA A 146 -34.41 -11.57 -1.61
N PHE A 147 -33.18 -12.03 -1.82
CA PHE A 147 -32.83 -13.44 -1.91
C PHE A 147 -33.06 -14.16 -0.58
N GLU A 148 -32.62 -13.59 0.55
CA GLU A 148 -32.87 -14.15 1.87
C GLU A 148 -34.35 -14.21 2.21
N ALA A 149 -35.12 -13.15 1.92
CA ALA A 149 -36.57 -13.12 2.13
C ALA A 149 -37.29 -14.23 1.33
N LYS A 150 -36.92 -14.43 0.05
CA LYS A 150 -37.46 -15.53 -0.78
C LYS A 150 -37.08 -16.89 -0.21
N ARG A 151 -35.86 -17.04 0.30
CA ARG A 151 -35.39 -18.30 0.92
C ARG A 151 -36.17 -18.63 2.20
N GLN A 152 -36.45 -17.63 3.04
CA GLN A 152 -37.25 -17.82 4.25
C GLN A 152 -38.70 -18.17 3.94
N ASN A 153 -39.31 -17.55 2.93
CA ASN A 153 -40.68 -17.86 2.51
C ASN A 153 -40.81 -19.28 1.96
N ARG A 154 -39.82 -19.77 1.20
CA ARG A 154 -39.80 -21.16 0.70
C ARG A 154 -39.68 -22.21 1.81
N LYS A 155 -39.03 -21.86 2.93
CA LYS A 155 -38.96 -22.75 4.10
C LYS A 155 -40.25 -22.76 4.93
N LYS A 156 -41.12 -21.77 4.78
CA LYS A 156 -42.39 -21.64 5.53
C LYS A 156 -43.58 -22.28 4.82
N THR A 157 -43.47 -22.67 3.56
CA THR A 157 -44.56 -23.37 2.86
C THR A 157 -44.44 -24.88 3.11
N PRO A 158 -45.28 -25.51 3.95
CA PRO A 158 -45.26 -26.95 4.12
C PRO A 158 -45.70 -27.63 2.82
N ALA A 159 -44.98 -28.70 2.45
CA ALA A 159 -45.31 -29.51 1.29
C ALA A 159 -46.74 -30.06 1.42
N LYS A 160 -47.61 -29.73 0.45
CA LYS A 160 -48.97 -30.27 0.38
C LYS A 160 -48.86 -31.80 0.17
N PRO A 161 -49.46 -32.64 1.04
CA PRO A 161 -49.37 -34.08 0.89
C PRO A 161 -50.02 -34.51 -0.44
N LYS A 162 -49.26 -35.29 -1.22
CA LYS A 162 -49.70 -35.88 -2.48
C LYS A 162 -50.87 -36.82 -2.18
N GLY A 163 -52.02 -36.54 -2.81
CA GLY A 163 -53.26 -37.26 -2.60
C GLY A 163 -53.11 -38.76 -2.84
N ALA A 164 -53.71 -39.53 -1.95
CA ALA A 164 -54.07 -40.91 -2.17
C ALA A 164 -55.28 -40.93 -3.10
N ASP A 165 -55.08 -41.32 -4.36
CA ASP A 165 -56.18 -41.66 -5.26
C ASP A 165 -56.54 -43.13 -4.98
N SER A 166 -57.73 -43.33 -4.39
CA SER A 166 -58.41 -44.61 -4.26
C SER A 166 -59.73 -44.50 -5.01
N ASN A 167 -59.79 -45.08 -6.20
CA ASN A 167 -60.91 -45.90 -6.71
C ASN A 167 -60.61 -46.41 -8.12
#